data_AF-A0A6M3KRQ8-F1
#
_entry.id   AF-A0A6M3KRQ8-F1
#
_cell.length_a   1.000
_cell.length_b   1.000
_cell.length_c   1.000
_cell.angle_alpha   90.00
_cell.angle_beta   90.00
_cell.angle_gamma   90.00
#
_symmetry.space_group_name_H-M   'P 1'
#
loop_
_entity.id
_entity.type
_entity.pdbx_description
1 polymer ?
#
loop_
_entity_poly.entity_id
_entity_poly.type
_entity_poly.pdbx_seq_one_letter_code
_entity_poly.pdbx_strand_id
1 'polypeptide(L)'
;MQIYIASSWKNQHAVEMLTALLREDGHQVHSFVEKAVSDEGRTNIKFDFEQWIYSSDGLDKFSYDTLKATTSDLVIYIGPSGTDAWAEVGAAWGSGIRILGLWAKGEPAGLMRHMVEWFIDHAALLVAVDENNQKIHLTEKRKWSSRYLARKNENTKTIYGNRRNLFPPWATSEGDL
;
A
#
# COMPACT_ATOMS: atom_id res chain seq x y z
N MET A 1 -5.10 6.95 0.69
CA MET A 1 -4.17 5.81 0.59
C MET A 1 -3.15 5.88 1.71
N GLN A 2 -2.67 4.73 2.17
CA GLN A 2 -1.43 4.58 2.93
C GLN A 2 -0.26 4.57 1.93
N ILE A 3 0.66 5.52 2.07
CA ILE A 3 1.83 5.65 1.22
C ILE A 3 3.07 5.51 2.10
N TYR A 4 4.01 4.66 1.71
CA TYR A 4 5.32 4.58 2.34
C TYR A 4 6.39 5.19 1.45
N ILE A 5 7.24 6.07 2.00
CA ILE A 5 8.35 6.67 1.26
C ILE A 5 9.66 5.98 1.66
N ALA A 6 10.20 5.17 0.75
CA ALA A 6 11.50 4.52 0.84
C ALA A 6 12.60 5.47 0.34
N SER A 7 13.47 5.96 1.23
CA SER A 7 14.57 6.84 0.83
C SER A 7 15.70 6.86 1.85
N SER A 8 16.87 7.34 1.42
CA SER A 8 17.98 7.65 2.31
C SER A 8 17.65 8.84 3.21
N TRP A 9 18.15 8.81 4.46
CA TRP A 9 18.18 9.96 5.37
C TRP A 9 18.76 11.23 4.73
N LYS A 10 19.66 11.09 3.74
CA LYS A 10 20.23 12.22 2.98
C LYS A 10 19.20 13.01 2.18
N ASN A 11 18.05 12.40 1.89
CA ASN A 11 16.95 13.00 1.15
C ASN A 11 15.84 13.52 2.07
N GLN A 12 16.11 13.73 3.37
CA GLN A 12 15.10 14.15 4.36
C GLN A 12 14.22 15.31 3.87
N HIS A 13 14.79 16.39 3.34
CA HIS A 13 14.01 17.53 2.85
C HIS A 13 13.09 17.18 1.68
N ALA A 14 13.50 16.28 0.79
CA ALA A 14 12.66 15.81 -0.30
C ALA A 14 11.49 14.95 0.23
N VAL A 15 11.76 14.11 1.24
CA VAL A 15 10.75 13.30 1.93
C VAL A 15 9.74 14.20 2.65
N GLU A 16 10.20 15.21 3.39
CA GLU A 16 9.34 16.16 4.11
C GLU A 16 8.45 16.96 3.14
N MET A 17 9.03 17.49 2.06
CA MET A 17 8.29 18.23 1.04
C MET A 17 7.22 17.36 0.38
N LEU A 18 7.59 16.15 -0.08
CA LEU A 18 6.64 15.25 -0.73
C LEU A 18 5.56 14.77 0.25
N THR A 19 5.93 14.54 1.51
CA THR A 19 4.98 14.21 2.58
C THR A 19 3.94 15.31 2.77
N ALA A 20 4.36 16.57 2.77
CA ALA A 20 3.43 17.69 2.90
C ALA A 20 2.41 17.73 1.75
N LEU A 21 2.88 17.63 0.51
CA LEU A 21 2.02 17.63 -0.68
C LEU A 21 1.02 16.47 -0.67
N LEU A 22 1.50 15.25 -0.40
CA LEU A 22 0.64 14.06 -0.35
C LEU A 22 -0.39 14.12 0.77
N ARG A 23 -0.05 14.72 1.91
CA ARG A 23 -0.98 14.89 3.04
C ARG A 23 -2.02 15.97 2.76
N GLU A 24 -1.64 17.03 2.04
CA GLU A 24 -2.58 18.05 1.55
C GLU A 24 -3.65 17.42 0.63
N ASP A 25 -3.25 16.43 -0.18
CA ASP A 25 -4.14 15.62 -1.02
C ASP A 25 -4.90 14.51 -0.24
N GLY A 26 -4.79 14.48 1.08
CA GLY A 26 -5.55 13.57 1.95
C GLY A 26 -4.97 12.15 2.07
N HIS A 27 -3.72 11.93 1.67
CA HIS A 27 -3.04 10.66 1.89
C HIS A 27 -2.46 10.54 3.31
N GLN A 28 -2.35 9.30 3.80
CA GLN A 28 -1.58 9.00 5.00
C GLN A 28 -0.18 8.55 4.57
N VAL A 29 0.85 9.28 5.00
CA VAL A 29 2.23 9.08 4.55
C VAL A 29 3.08 8.62 5.73
N HIS A 30 3.79 7.51 5.54
CA HIS A 30 4.75 6.91 6.48
C HIS A 30 6.17 7.04 5.90
N SER A 31 7.16 7.34 6.74
CA SER A 31 8.57 7.40 6.35
C SER A 31 9.48 7.32 7.57
N PHE A 32 10.79 7.13 7.34
CA PHE A 32 11.79 7.16 8.40
C PHE A 32 11.77 8.47 9.21
N VAL A 33 11.34 9.60 8.61
CA VAL A 33 11.33 10.92 9.26
C VAL A 33 10.40 10.94 10.47
N GLU A 34 9.29 10.19 10.46
CA GLU A 34 8.36 10.14 11.59
C GLU A 34 8.92 9.44 12.82
N LYS A 35 9.88 8.54 12.59
CA LYS A 35 10.59 7.79 13.61
C LYS A 35 12.00 8.36 13.84
N ALA A 36 12.42 9.37 13.09
CA ALA A 36 13.69 10.04 13.34
C ALA A 36 13.60 10.71 14.71
N VAL A 37 14.48 10.28 15.62
CA VAL A 37 14.60 10.95 16.92
C VAL A 37 15.08 12.36 16.63
N SER A 38 14.48 13.36 17.28
CA SER A 38 14.85 14.78 17.16
C SER A 38 16.34 15.07 17.41
N ASP A 39 17.05 14.11 18.01
CA ASP A 39 18.50 14.06 18.17
C ASP A 39 19.12 12.89 17.40
N GLU A 40 19.09 12.95 16.06
CA GLU A 40 20.31 12.57 15.35
C GLU A 40 21.36 13.67 15.55
N GLY A 41 21.73 13.90 16.83
CA GLY A 41 22.85 14.70 17.32
C GLY A 41 24.18 14.07 16.90
N ARG A 42 24.32 13.88 15.59
CA ARG A 42 25.51 13.43 14.84
C ARG A 42 26.62 14.48 14.86
N THR A 43 26.53 15.45 15.77
CA THR A 43 27.52 16.48 15.93
C THR A 43 28.62 16.12 16.92
N ASN A 44 28.49 15.15 17.84
CA ASN A 44 29.63 14.81 18.73
C ASN A 44 29.65 13.44 19.48
N ILE A 45 28.75 12.48 19.20
CA ILE A 45 28.85 11.13 19.78
C ILE A 45 29.20 10.15 18.66
N LYS A 46 30.23 9.31 18.84
CA LYS A 46 30.53 8.20 17.93
C LYS A 46 29.30 7.28 17.88
N PHE A 47 28.47 7.47 16.86
CA PHE A 47 27.39 6.55 16.55
C PHE A 47 28.01 5.26 16.05
N ASP A 48 27.94 4.21 16.88
CA ASP A 48 28.33 2.87 16.49
C ASP A 48 27.14 2.23 15.77
N PHE A 49 27.17 2.32 14.43
CA PHE A 49 26.11 1.81 13.56
C PHE A 49 25.89 0.31 13.75
N GLU A 50 26.95 -0.46 13.96
CA GLU A 50 26.85 -1.91 14.20
C GLU A 50 26.13 -2.20 15.50
N GLN A 51 26.52 -1.53 16.60
CA GLN A 51 25.80 -1.68 17.87
C GLN A 51 24.33 -1.27 17.77
N TRP A 52 24.04 -0.22 17.01
CA TRP A 52 22.68 0.26 16.83
C TRP A 52 21.81 -0.76 16.06
N ILE A 53 22.33 -1.41 15.00
CA ILE A 53 21.61 -2.46 14.25
C ILE A 53 21.12 -3.58 15.18
N TYR A 54 21.96 -3.99 16.14
CA TYR A 54 21.63 -5.07 17.08
C TYR A 54 20.87 -4.58 18.33
N SER A 55 20.59 -3.28 18.43
CA SER A 55 19.83 -2.70 19.55
C SER A 55 18.32 -2.89 19.38
N SER A 56 17.56 -2.68 20.46
CA SER A 56 16.09 -2.68 20.40
C SER A 56 15.54 -1.55 19.53
N ASP A 57 16.24 -0.40 19.45
CA ASP A 57 15.82 0.72 18.60
C ASP A 57 15.98 0.37 17.11
N GLY A 58 17.13 -0.21 16.73
CA GLY A 58 17.36 -0.72 15.37
C GLY A 58 16.29 -1.74 14.94
N LEU A 59 15.92 -2.66 15.84
CA LEU A 59 14.87 -3.64 15.59
C LEU A 59 13.47 -2.98 15.45
N ASP A 60 13.16 -1.93 16.21
CA ASP A 60 11.91 -1.17 16.07
C ASP A 60 11.82 -0.48 14.71
N LYS A 61 12.91 0.19 14.26
CA LYS A 61 12.94 0.83 12.94
C LYS A 61 12.81 -0.20 11.82
N PHE A 62 13.60 -1.27 11.87
CA PHE A 62 13.51 -2.36 10.91
C PHE A 62 12.09 -2.92 10.81
N SER A 63 11.44 -3.15 11.95
CA SER A 63 10.08 -3.69 12.00
C SER A 63 9.05 -2.69 11.44
N TYR A 64 9.20 -1.41 11.76
CA TYR A 64 8.35 -0.35 11.22
C TYR A 64 8.50 -0.24 9.70
N ASP A 65 9.72 -0.09 9.20
CA ASP A 65 10.01 0.10 7.77
C ASP A 65 9.53 -1.11 6.95
N THR A 66 9.84 -2.33 7.40
CA THR A 66 9.39 -3.56 6.75
C THR A 66 7.87 -3.65 6.72
N LEU A 67 7.20 -3.37 7.84
CA LEU A 67 5.74 -3.41 7.91
C LEU A 67 5.12 -2.37 6.96
N LYS A 68 5.62 -1.14 6.96
CA LYS A 68 5.07 -0.07 6.12
C LYS A 68 5.33 -0.30 4.63
N ALA A 69 6.51 -0.78 4.26
CA ALA A 69 6.84 -1.14 2.89
C ALA A 69 5.96 -2.27 2.34
N THR A 70 5.56 -3.22 3.19
CA THR A 70 4.82 -4.44 2.79
C THR A 70 3.30 -4.37 2.96
N THR A 71 2.78 -3.32 3.60
CA THR A 71 1.32 -3.18 3.86
C THR A 71 0.70 -1.89 3.34
N SER A 72 1.49 -0.96 2.80
CA SER A 72 0.98 0.27 2.21
C SER A 72 0.25 0.01 0.88
N ASP A 73 -0.65 0.91 0.49
CA ASP A 73 -1.32 0.85 -0.82
C ASP A 73 -0.34 1.19 -1.97
N LEU A 74 0.70 1.95 -1.66
CA LEU A 74 1.72 2.41 -2.58
C LEU A 74 3.05 2.63 -1.86
N VAL A 75 4.15 2.33 -2.54
CA VAL A 75 5.49 2.75 -2.13
C VAL A 75 6.03 3.80 -3.10
N ILE A 76 6.62 4.86 -2.55
CA ILE A 76 7.38 5.85 -3.32
C ILE A 76 8.85 5.70 -2.98
N TYR A 77 9.69 5.51 -3.99
CA TYR A 77 11.14 5.52 -3.88
C TYR A 77 11.70 6.88 -4.30
N ILE A 78 12.64 7.44 -3.54
CA ILE A 78 13.35 8.66 -3.93
C ILE A 78 14.85 8.35 -4.04
N GLY A 79 15.38 8.38 -5.27
CA GLY A 79 16.82 8.17 -5.54
C GLY A 79 17.65 9.47 -5.46
N PRO A 80 18.99 9.37 -5.32
CA PRO A 80 19.72 8.15 -5.02
C PRO A 80 19.51 7.70 -3.57
N SER A 81 19.31 6.40 -3.35
CA SER A 81 19.19 5.83 -2.01
C SER A 81 20.03 4.58 -1.79
N GLY A 82 20.24 4.24 -0.51
CA GLY A 82 21.11 3.15 -0.08
C GLY A 82 20.49 1.76 -0.20
N THR A 83 21.25 0.77 0.27
CA THR A 83 20.87 -0.66 0.27
C THR A 83 19.57 -0.92 1.02
N ASP A 84 19.33 -0.23 2.12
CA ASP A 84 18.17 -0.46 2.97
C ASP A 84 16.88 -0.05 2.25
N ALA A 85 16.88 1.12 1.60
CA ALA A 85 15.77 1.56 0.76
C ALA A 85 15.52 0.59 -0.41
N TRP A 86 16.58 -0.02 -0.98
CA TRP A 86 16.42 -1.05 -2.01
C TRP A 86 15.88 -2.38 -1.45
N ALA A 87 16.19 -2.73 -0.21
CA ALA A 87 15.60 -3.88 0.47
C ALA A 87 14.09 -3.67 0.70
N GLU A 88 13.68 -2.45 1.09
CA GLU A 88 12.27 -2.07 1.21
C GLU A 88 11.54 -2.14 -0.13
N VAL A 89 12.16 -1.63 -1.21
CA VAL A 89 11.63 -1.74 -2.59
C VAL A 89 11.43 -3.21 -2.97
N GLY A 90 12.41 -4.06 -2.67
CA GLY A 90 12.31 -5.50 -2.91
C GLY A 90 11.18 -6.17 -2.11
N ALA A 91 11.05 -5.83 -0.83
CA ALA A 91 9.98 -6.34 0.03
C ALA A 91 8.59 -5.90 -0.43
N ALA A 92 8.44 -4.63 -0.82
CA ALA A 92 7.20 -4.08 -1.38
C ALA A 92 6.82 -4.78 -2.69
N TRP A 93 7.77 -4.95 -3.60
CA TRP A 93 7.54 -5.64 -4.87
C TRP A 93 7.14 -7.09 -4.65
N GLY A 94 7.84 -7.81 -3.76
CA GLY A 94 7.49 -9.18 -3.37
C GLY A 94 6.10 -9.30 -2.72
N SER A 95 5.61 -8.22 -2.11
CA SER A 95 4.26 -8.12 -1.53
C SER A 95 3.19 -7.69 -2.54
N GLY A 96 3.58 -7.48 -3.81
CA GLY A 96 2.66 -7.05 -4.87
C GLY A 96 2.25 -5.57 -4.79
N ILE A 97 2.96 -4.75 -4.02
CA ILE A 97 2.70 -3.32 -3.90
C ILE A 97 3.31 -2.59 -5.08
N ARG A 98 2.56 -1.65 -5.67
CA ARG A 98 3.05 -0.78 -6.74
C ARG A 98 4.09 0.19 -6.19
N ILE A 99 5.18 0.38 -6.92
CA ILE A 99 6.28 1.26 -6.54
C ILE A 99 6.48 2.33 -7.61
N LEU A 100 6.40 3.60 -7.20
CA LEU A 100 6.74 4.76 -8.05
C LEU A 100 8.08 5.32 -7.59
N GLY A 101 8.96 5.70 -8.50
CA GLY A 101 10.31 6.16 -8.18
C GLY A 101 10.63 7.52 -8.77
N LEU A 102 11.23 8.42 -7.98
CA LEU A 102 11.90 9.60 -8.51
C LEU A 102 13.34 9.26 -8.87
N TRP A 103 13.63 9.36 -10.16
CA TRP A 103 14.97 9.18 -10.69
C TRP A 103 15.79 10.43 -10.45
N ALA A 104 16.99 10.25 -9.92
CA ALA A 104 17.98 11.31 -9.80
C ALA A 104 19.33 10.83 -10.31
N LYS A 105 20.16 11.78 -10.75
CA LYS A 105 21.52 11.49 -11.21
C LYS A 105 22.32 10.83 -10.09
N GLY A 106 22.99 9.73 -10.41
CA GLY A 106 23.83 9.00 -9.45
C GLY A 106 23.12 7.83 -8.76
N GLU A 107 21.88 7.50 -9.14
CA GLU A 107 21.23 6.26 -8.73
C GLU A 107 22.03 5.03 -9.23
N PRO A 108 22.57 4.18 -8.32
CA PRO A 108 23.39 3.04 -8.72
C PRO A 108 22.60 1.79 -9.14
N ALA A 109 21.27 1.79 -9.06
CA ALA A 109 20.45 0.61 -9.33
C ALA A 109 20.65 -0.01 -10.72
N GLY A 110 21.01 -1.30 -10.69
CA GLY A 110 21.13 -2.17 -11.86
C GLY A 110 19.79 -2.70 -12.34
N LEU A 111 19.73 -4.00 -12.65
CA LEU A 111 18.55 -4.68 -13.21
C LEU A 111 17.29 -4.56 -12.34
N MET A 112 17.46 -4.44 -11.02
CA MET A 112 16.36 -4.35 -10.05
C MET A 112 15.47 -3.11 -10.24
N ARG A 113 15.90 -2.12 -11.02
CA ARG A 113 15.09 -0.96 -11.41
C ARG A 113 13.79 -1.30 -12.14
N HIS A 114 13.64 -2.51 -12.69
CA HIS A 114 12.40 -2.99 -13.28
C HIS A 114 11.24 -3.13 -12.27
N MET A 115 11.53 -3.16 -10.95
CA MET A 115 10.49 -3.17 -9.90
C MET A 115 9.77 -1.82 -9.75
N VAL A 116 10.36 -0.74 -10.28
CA VAL A 116 9.95 0.63 -10.02
C VAL A 116 9.50 1.30 -11.32
N GLU A 117 8.37 2.01 -11.27
CA GLU A 117 7.93 2.91 -12.32
C GLU A 117 8.55 4.28 -12.12
N TRP A 118 9.37 4.74 -13.07
CA TRP A 118 10.25 5.89 -12.87
C TRP A 118 9.70 7.20 -13.42
N PHE A 119 9.91 8.26 -12.65
CA PHE A 119 9.57 9.65 -12.96
C PHE A 119 10.80 10.53 -12.79
N ILE A 120 10.93 11.55 -13.62
CA ILE A 120 12.05 12.49 -13.58
C ILE A 120 11.76 13.71 -12.70
N ASP A 121 10.50 13.95 -12.39
CA ASP A 121 10.03 15.08 -11.60
C ASP A 121 8.83 14.68 -10.70
N HIS A 122 8.65 15.45 -9.63
CA HIS A 122 7.63 15.16 -8.62
C HIS A 122 6.20 15.45 -9.11
N ALA A 123 6.01 16.36 -10.06
CA ALA A 123 4.68 16.69 -10.57
C ALA A 123 4.08 15.51 -11.35
N ALA A 124 4.88 14.90 -12.24
CA ALA A 124 4.49 13.68 -12.96
C ALA A 124 4.23 12.51 -11.99
N LEU A 125 5.05 12.40 -10.94
CA LEU A 125 4.83 11.39 -9.90
C LEU A 125 3.48 11.59 -9.19
N LEU A 126 3.14 12.83 -8.80
CA LEU A 126 1.88 13.12 -8.10
C LEU A 126 0.66 12.78 -8.96
N VAL A 127 0.72 13.04 -10.28
CA VAL A 127 -0.33 12.61 -11.21
C VAL A 127 -0.49 11.08 -11.17
N ALA A 128 0.61 10.32 -11.20
CA ALA A 128 0.56 8.86 -11.13
C ALA A 128 0.04 8.32 -9.77
N VAL A 129 0.27 9.06 -8.68
CA VAL A 129 -0.31 8.78 -7.36
C VAL A 129 -1.83 8.93 -7.39
N ASP A 130 -2.36 10.03 -7.96
CA ASP A 130 -3.81 10.23 -8.07
C ASP A 130 -4.47 9.17 -8.95
N GLU A 131 -3.88 8.85 -10.10
CA GLU A 131 -4.35 7.75 -10.95
C GLU A 131 -4.41 6.42 -10.18
N ASN A 132 -3.43 6.15 -9.30
CA ASN A 132 -3.42 4.98 -8.45
C ASN A 132 -4.61 4.99 -7.47
N ASN A 133 -4.84 6.12 -6.81
CA ASN A 133 -5.92 6.32 -5.86
C ASN A 133 -7.29 6.06 -6.49
N GLN A 134 -7.51 6.56 -7.72
CA GLN A 134 -8.73 6.35 -8.48
C GLN A 134 -8.94 4.88 -8.86
N LYS A 135 -7.87 4.18 -9.30
CA LYS A 135 -7.92 2.74 -9.63
C LYS A 135 -8.30 1.88 -8.42
N ILE A 136 -7.77 2.20 -7.24
CA ILE A 136 -8.13 1.51 -5.99
C ILE A 136 -9.62 1.71 -5.68
N HIS A 137 -10.10 2.96 -5.68
CA HIS A 137 -11.52 3.27 -5.41
C HIS A 137 -12.48 2.56 -6.37
N LEU A 138 -12.14 2.49 -7.66
CA LEU A 138 -12.95 1.79 -8.67
C LEU A 138 -12.99 0.27 -8.40
N THR A 139 -11.86 -0.30 -7.98
CA THR A 139 -11.76 -1.73 -7.66
C THR A 139 -12.60 -2.08 -6.42
N GLU A 140 -12.60 -1.22 -5.40
CA GLU A 140 -13.42 -1.38 -4.20
C GLU A 140 -14.92 -1.27 -4.51
N LYS A 141 -15.34 -0.27 -5.29
CA LYS A 141 -16.73 -0.13 -5.75
C LYS A 141 -17.22 -1.39 -6.50
N ARG A 142 -16.38 -1.94 -7.39
CA ARG A 142 -16.69 -3.19 -8.10
C ARG A 142 -16.85 -4.36 -7.14
N LYS A 143 -15.91 -4.57 -6.22
CA LYS A 143 -15.98 -5.63 -5.20
C LYS A 143 -17.24 -5.53 -4.35
N TRP A 144 -17.62 -4.33 -3.92
CA TRP A 144 -18.83 -4.09 -3.12
C TRP A 144 -20.10 -4.43 -3.91
N SER A 145 -20.20 -3.95 -5.15
CA SER A 145 -21.34 -4.26 -6.03
C SER A 145 -21.50 -5.77 -6.27
N SER A 146 -20.40 -6.48 -6.53
CA SER A 146 -20.41 -7.94 -6.69
C SER A 146 -20.88 -8.67 -5.42
N ARG A 147 -20.42 -8.24 -4.23
CA ARG A 147 -20.88 -8.82 -2.95
C ARG A 147 -22.36 -8.52 -2.69
N TYR A 148 -22.82 -7.30 -2.98
CA TYR A 148 -24.22 -6.92 -2.84
C TYR A 148 -25.13 -7.77 -3.75
N LEU A 149 -24.76 -7.94 -5.02
CA LEU A 149 -25.48 -8.77 -5.98
C LEU A 149 -25.49 -10.24 -5.56
N ALA A 150 -24.35 -10.79 -5.09
CA ALA A 150 -24.28 -12.15 -4.57
C ALA A 150 -25.23 -12.36 -3.38
N ARG A 151 -25.23 -11.44 -2.41
CA ARG A 151 -26.10 -11.48 -1.24
C ARG A 151 -27.58 -11.33 -1.59
N LYS A 152 -27.92 -10.50 -2.58
CA LYS A 152 -29.29 -10.36 -3.08
C LYS A 152 -29.78 -11.65 -3.75
N ASN A 153 -28.92 -12.33 -4.52
CA ASN A 153 -29.23 -13.59 -5.18
C ASN A 153 -29.36 -14.78 -4.21
N GLU A 154 -28.62 -14.78 -3.11
CA GLU A 154 -28.79 -15.76 -2.03
C GLU A 154 -30.12 -15.54 -1.29
N ASN A 155 -30.45 -14.29 -0.96
CA ASN A 155 -31.72 -13.98 -0.30
C ASN A 155 -32.95 -14.29 -1.17
N THR A 156 -32.88 -14.08 -2.50
CA THR A 156 -33.97 -14.50 -3.40
C THR A 156 -34.08 -16.01 -3.51
N LYS A 157 -32.97 -16.77 -3.48
CA LYS A 157 -33.04 -18.24 -3.40
C LYS A 157 -33.70 -18.73 -2.10
N THR A 158 -33.45 -18.08 -0.96
CA THR A 158 -34.09 -18.44 0.32
C THR A 158 -35.59 -18.14 0.33
N ILE A 159 -36.02 -17.02 -0.29
CA ILE A 159 -37.44 -16.62 -0.35
C ILE A 159 -38.25 -17.49 -1.33
N TYR A 160 -37.66 -17.88 -2.47
CA TYR A 160 -38.33 -18.73 -3.46
C TYR A 160 -38.12 -20.24 -3.24
N GLY A 161 -37.09 -20.64 -2.50
CA GLY A 161 -36.84 -22.04 -2.12
C GLY A 161 -37.82 -22.60 -1.09
N ASN A 162 -38.54 -21.73 -0.37
CA ASN A 162 -39.49 -22.13 0.67
C ASN A 162 -40.97 -22.16 0.21
N ARG A 163 -41.25 -21.97 -1.09
CA ARG A 163 -42.61 -22.05 -1.68
C ARG A 163 -42.93 -23.38 -2.36
N ARG A 164 -42.18 -24.46 -2.09
CA ARG A 164 -42.47 -25.80 -2.66
C ARG A 164 -43.37 -26.70 -1.80
N ASN A 165 -43.81 -26.26 -0.61
CA ASN A 165 -44.69 -27.06 0.27
C ASN A 165 -45.93 -26.27 0.74
N LEU A 166 -46.68 -25.64 -0.18
CA LEU A 166 -47.99 -25.02 0.13
C LEU A 166 -49.10 -25.56 -0.79
N PHE A 167 -49.06 -26.84 -1.14
CA PHE A 167 -50.25 -27.54 -1.65
C PHE A 167 -50.80 -28.44 -0.53
N PRO A 168 -52.08 -28.29 -0.14
CA PRO A 168 -52.69 -29.20 0.83
C PRO A 168 -52.89 -30.60 0.20
N PRO A 169 -52.93 -31.68 1.00
CA PRO A 169 -52.72 -33.06 0.52
C PRO A 169 -53.89 -33.70 -0.24
N TRP A 170 -54.91 -32.94 -0.63
CA TRP A 170 -56.17 -33.50 -1.15
C TRP A 170 -56.46 -33.21 -2.62
N ALA A 171 -55.58 -32.48 -3.33
CA ALA A 171 -55.76 -32.19 -4.75
C ALA A 171 -55.22 -33.32 -5.65
N THR A 172 -55.83 -34.50 -5.56
CA THR A 172 -55.80 -35.51 -6.63
C THR A 172 -57.19 -36.12 -6.76
N SER A 173 -57.93 -35.70 -7.78
CA SER A 173 -59.06 -36.46 -8.32
C SER A 173 -58.94 -36.44 -9.84
N GLU A 174 -58.31 -37.48 -10.39
CA GLU A 174 -58.57 -37.91 -11.75
C GLU A 174 -60.02 -38.41 -11.81
N GLY A 175 -60.72 -38.01 -12.87
CA GLY A 175 -62.14 -38.25 -13.04
C GLY A 175 -62.45 -39.71 -13.38
N ASP A 176 -63.52 -40.20 -12.75
CA ASP A 176 -64.41 -41.19 -13.33
C ASP A 176 -65.58 -40.45 -14.04
N LEU A 177 -65.98 -41.01 -15.18
CA LEU A 177 -67.02 -40.63 -16.17
C LEU A 177 -66.52 -39.90 -17.42
#